data_AF-N1ULX2-F1
#
_entry.id   AF-N1ULX2-F1
#
_cell.length_a   1.000
_cell.length_b   1.000
_cell.length_c   1.000
_cell.angle_alpha   90.00
_cell.angle_beta   90.00
_cell.angle_gamma   90.00
#
_symmetry.space_group_name_H-M   'P 1'
#
loop_
_entity.id
_entity.type
_entity.pdbx_description
1 polymer ?
#
loop_
_entity_poly.entity_id
_entity_poly.type
_entity_poly.pdbx_seq_one_letter_code
_entity_poly.pdbx_strand_id
1 'polypeptide(L)' 'MNLGNVLLSLNANRKPSQYLSKDRHSGSVLLSSRSGTLSFSTLQSLLHRIIPKTR' A
#
# COMPACT_ATOMS: atom_id res chain seq x y z
N MET A 1 10.28 12.39 -9.99
CA MET A 1 9.93 10.94 -9.93
C MET A 1 8.44 10.80 -10.12
N ASN A 2 7.97 10.01 -11.10
CA ASN A 2 6.54 9.78 -11.36
C ASN A 2 6.04 8.56 -10.57
N LEU A 3 5.06 8.78 -9.70
CA LEU A 3 4.46 7.75 -8.83
C LEU A 3 3.85 6.57 -9.60
N GLY A 4 3.37 6.81 -10.83
CA GLY A 4 2.83 5.75 -11.70
C GLY A 4 3.88 4.71 -12.08
N ASN A 5 5.09 5.14 -12.44
CA ASN A 5 6.18 4.23 -12.84
C ASN A 5 6.66 3.38 -11.67
N VAL A 6 6.65 3.94 -10.45
CA VAL A 6 7.00 3.23 -9.22
C VAL A 6 5.94 2.18 -8.85
N LEU A 7 4.66 2.50 -9.01
CA LEU A 7 3.57 1.54 -8.73
C LEU A 7 3.58 0.36 -9.70
N LEU A 8 3.86 0.61 -10.98
CA LEU A 8 3.98 -0.42 -12.01
C LEU A 8 5.12 -1.40 -11.71
N SER A 9 6.31 -0.89 -11.35
CA SER A 9 7.45 -1.75 -11.02
C SER A 9 7.23 -2.55 -9.73
N LEU A 10 6.58 -1.95 -8.73
CA LEU A 10 6.22 -2.64 -7.49
C LEU A 10 5.19 -3.75 -7.72
N ASN A 11 4.21 -3.53 -8.61
CA ASN A 11 3.22 -4.55 -8.96
C ASN A 11 3.83 -5.69 -9.78
N ALA A 12 4.80 -5.40 -10.66
CA ALA A 12 5.47 -6.43 -11.46
C ALA A 12 6.24 -7.46 -10.61
N ASN A 13 6.77 -7.03 -9.46
CA ASN A 13 7.54 -7.89 -8.55
C ASN A 13 6.68 -8.57 -7.46
N ARG A 14 5.36 -8.35 -7.44
CA ARG A 14 4.47 -8.87 -6.38
C ARG A 14 3.78 -10.15 -6.80
N LYS A 15 3.47 -10.99 -5.80
CA LYS A 15 2.61 -12.16 -5.97
C LYS A 15 1.26 -11.70 -6.55
N PRO A 16 0.65 -12.45 -7.48
CA PRO A 16 -0.56 -12.02 -8.21
C PRO A 16 -1.79 -11.77 -7.32
N SER A 17 -1.74 -12.15 -6.05
CA SER A 17 -2.81 -11.94 -5.08
C SER A 17 -2.88 -10.50 -4.53
N GLN A 18 -1.87 -9.67 -4.75
CA GLN A 18 -1.80 -8.31 -4.21
C GLN A 18 -1.36 -7.30 -5.26
N TYR A 19 -2.04 -6.16 -5.33
CA TYR A 19 -1.65 -5.05 -6.20
C TYR A 19 -1.81 -3.71 -5.49
N LEU A 20 -0.98 -2.76 -5.90
CA LEU A 20 -1.02 -1.37 -5.50
C LEU A 20 -1.78 -0.55 -6.53
N SER A 21 -2.59 0.37 -6.04
CA SER A 21 -3.27 1.36 -6.86
C SER A 21 -3.23 2.72 -6.17
N LYS A 22 -3.65 3.76 -6.91
CA LYS A 22 -3.78 5.11 -6.38
C LYS A 22 -5.25 5.48 -6.37
N ASP A 23 -5.75 5.88 -5.21
CA ASP A 23 -7.09 6.44 -5.08
C ASP A 23 -7.16 7.79 -5.79
N ARG A 24 -8.15 7.96 -6.66
CA ARG A 24 -8.28 9.18 -7.48
C ARG A 24 -8.71 10.37 -6.64
N HIS A 25 -9.51 10.15 -5.61
CA HIS A 25 -10.11 11.23 -4.82
C HIS A 25 -9.11 11.82 -3.82
N SER A 26 -8.48 10.97 -3.02
CA SER A 26 -7.53 11.37 -1.98
C SER A 26 -6.07 11.39 -2.46
N GLY A 27 -5.78 10.78 -3.61
CA GLY A 27 -4.40 10.57 -4.06
C GLY A 27 -3.62 9.51 -3.27
N SER A 28 -4.27 8.82 -2.33
CA SER A 28 -3.63 7.83 -1.46
C SER A 28 -3.23 6.56 -2.20
N VAL A 29 -2.16 5.92 -1.75
CA VAL A 29 -1.80 4.57 -2.24
C VAL A 29 -2.64 3.53 -1.48
N LEU A 30 -3.23 2.61 -2.24
CA LEU A 30 -4.03 1.50 -1.73
C LEU A 30 -3.30 0.18 -1.98
N LEU A 31 -3.39 -0.74 -1.02
CA LEU A 31 -3.00 -2.13 -1.15
C LEU A 31 -4.26 -2.99 -1.22
N SER A 32 -4.50 -3.59 -2.37
CA SER A 32 -5.65 -4.46 -2.62
C SER A 32 -5.23 -5.92 -2.68
N SER A 33 -6.07 -6.79 -2.12
CA SER A 33 -5.93 -8.24 -2.15
C SER A 33 -7.30 -8.92 -2.24
N ARG A 34 -7.35 -10.25 -2.37
CA ARG A 34 -8.61 -11.01 -2.30
C ARG A 34 -9.36 -10.81 -0.97
N SER A 35 -8.64 -10.52 0.11
CA SER A 35 -9.21 -10.33 1.46
C SER A 35 -9.74 -8.91 1.69
N GLY A 36 -9.53 -7.99 0.74
CA GLY A 36 -9.95 -6.61 0.86
C GLY A 36 -8.87 -5.61 0.47
N THR A 37 -9.21 -4.33 0.59
CA THR A 37 -8.35 -3.19 0.26
C THR A 37 -8.06 -2.38 1.52
N LEU A 38 -6.79 -2.03 1.72
CA LEU A 38 -6.33 -1.17 2.81
C LEU A 38 -5.63 0.05 2.24
N SER A 39 -5.87 1.23 2.84
CA SER A 39 -5.06 2.40 2.53
C SER A 39 -3.70 2.32 3.22
N PHE A 40 -2.69 2.95 2.62
CA PHE A 40 -1.36 3.03 3.23
C PHE A 40 -1.38 3.74 4.60
N SER A 41 -2.22 4.77 4.78
CA SER A 41 -2.37 5.47 6.05
C SER A 41 -2.90 4.56 7.17
N THR A 42 -3.90 3.74 6.84
CA THR A 42 -4.43 2.73 7.78
C THR A 42 -3.36 1.70 8.12
N LEU A 43 -2.61 1.22 7.13
CA LEU A 43 -1.50 0.29 7.32
C LEU A 43 -0.41 0.88 8.22
N GLN A 44 -0.01 2.12 7.97
CA GLN A 44 0.98 2.83 8.76
C GLN A 44 0.51 3.02 10.20
N SER A 45 -0.74 3.43 10.42
CA SER A 45 -1.30 3.54 11.77
C SER A 45 -1.33 2.19 12.50
N LEU A 46 -1.65 1.10 11.79
CA LEU A 46 -1.67 -0.24 12.37
C LEU A 46 -0.26 -0.72 12.74
N LEU A 47 0.72 -0.47 11.87
CA LEU A 47 2.12 -0.81 12.12
C LEU A 47 2.69 -0.05 13.32
N HIS A 48 2.38 1.24 13.46
CA HIS A 48 2.76 2.02 14.65
C HIS A 48 2.13 1.51 15.94
N ARG A 49 0.97 0.87 15.86
CA ARG A 49 0.28 0.28 17.01
C ARG A 49 0.85 -1.09 17.37
N ILE A 50 1.23 -1.89 16.38
CA ILE A 50 1.66 -3.29 16.57
C ILE A 50 3.16 -3.39 16.86
N ILE A 51 4.00 -2.60 16.18
CA ILE A 51 5.45 -2.64 16.35
C ILE A 51 5.79 -1.88 17.63
N PRO A 52 6.33 -2.54 18.68
CA PRO A 52 6.80 -1.84 19.86
C PRO A 52 7.88 -0.84 19.43
N LYS A 53 7.78 0.42 19.87
CA LYS A 53 8.85 1.38 19.64
C LYS A 53 10.09 0.89 20.37
N THR A 54 11.05 0.33 19.64
CA THR A 54 12.41 0.11 20.14
C THR A 54 12.96 1.48 20.52
N ARG A 55 13.19 1.66 21.81
CA ARG A 55 13.67 2.90 22.42
C ARG A 55 15.14 3.12 22.10
#